data_AF-A0A971NLM7-F1
#
_entry.id   AF-A0A971NLM7-F1
#
_cell.length_a   1.000
_cell.length_b   1.000
_cell.length_c   1.000
_cell.angle_alpha   90.00
_cell.angle_beta   90.00
_cell.angle_gamma   90.00
#
_symmetry.space_group_name_H-M   'P 1'
#
loop_
_entity.id
_entity.type
_entity.pdbx_description
1 polymer ?
#
loop_
_entity_poly.entity_id
_entity_poly.type
_entity_poly.pdbx_seq_one_letter_code
_entity_poly.pdbx_strand_id
1 'polypeptide(L)' 'MAGELRSRFVDKGGTVRCRDLRIKFFGKFFNPCHPVELRAAIEKGWLDTCPNVAAEAVRMTVDIILDEKIRTVWGLS' A
#
# COMPACT_ATOMS: atom_id res chain seq x y z
N MET A 1 -11.94 -11.29 -1.77
CA MET A 1 -10.58 -11.05 -1.23
C MET A 1 -9.70 -10.14 -2.08
N ALA A 2 -8.99 -10.61 -3.13
CA ALA A 2 -8.01 -9.76 -3.85
C ALA A 2 -8.64 -8.54 -4.55
N GLY A 3 -9.82 -8.72 -5.17
CA GLY A 3 -10.57 -7.62 -5.78
C GLY A 3 -11.05 -6.59 -4.75
N GLU A 4 -11.41 -7.04 -3.56
CA GLU A 4 -11.83 -6.19 -2.46
C GLU A 4 -10.65 -5.40 -1.88
N LEU A 5 -9.51 -6.06 -1.62
CA LEU A 5 -8.27 -5.39 -1.21
C LEU A 5 -7.88 -4.31 -2.22
N ARG A 6 -7.89 -4.64 -3.52
CA ARG A 6 -7.60 -3.67 -4.58
C ARG A 6 -8.56 -2.48 -4.52
N SER A 7 -9.86 -2.72 -4.34
CA SER A 7 -10.86 -1.66 -4.29
C SER A 7 -10.64 -0.76 -3.08
N ARG A 8 -10.54 -1.33 -1.86
CA ARG A 8 -10.24 -0.59 -0.62
C ARG A 8 -8.93 0.21 -0.73
N PHE A 9 -7.90 -0.38 -1.33
CA PHE A 9 -6.61 0.28 -1.50
C PHE A 9 -6.66 1.41 -2.54
N VAL A 10 -7.41 1.24 -3.64
CA VAL A 10 -7.60 2.30 -4.66
C VAL A 10 -8.45 3.43 -4.11
N ASP A 11 -9.51 3.15 -3.34
CA ASP A 11 -10.37 4.18 -2.75
C ASP A 11 -9.58 5.12 -1.83
N LYS A 12 -8.57 4.59 -1.14
CA LYS A 12 -7.70 5.40 -0.27
C LYS A 12 -6.47 5.97 -0.98
N GLY A 13 -5.77 5.15 -1.76
CA GLY A 13 -4.48 5.48 -2.37
C GLY A 13 -4.59 6.14 -3.76
N GLY A 14 -5.72 5.96 -4.43
CA GLY A 14 -5.99 6.36 -5.82
C GLY A 14 -5.45 5.37 -6.87
N THR A 15 -4.50 4.51 -6.51
CA THR A 15 -3.83 3.58 -7.42
C THR A 15 -3.14 2.47 -6.62
N VAL A 16 -2.92 1.32 -7.25
CA VAL A 16 -2.10 0.21 -6.71
C VAL A 16 -0.65 0.26 -7.20
N ARG A 17 -0.34 1.15 -8.15
CA ARG A 17 0.97 1.19 -8.79
C ARG A 17 1.96 1.96 -7.91
N CYS A 18 3.01 1.26 -7.47
CA CYS A 18 4.08 1.85 -6.66
C CYS A 18 4.70 3.10 -7.31
N ARG A 19 4.87 3.10 -8.65
CA ARG A 19 5.37 4.27 -9.38
C ARG A 19 4.52 5.52 -9.14
N ASP A 20 3.21 5.39 -9.32
CA ASP A 20 2.27 6.50 -9.23
C ASP A 20 2.17 7.01 -7.78
N LEU A 21 2.15 6.09 -6.80
CA LEU A 21 2.19 6.42 -5.38
C LEU A 21 3.46 7.20 -5.02
N ARG A 22 4.63 6.75 -5.48
CA ARG A 22 5.90 7.44 -5.20
C ARG A 22 5.97 8.81 -5.86
N ILE A 23 5.42 8.98 -7.05
CA ILE A 23 5.28 10.31 -7.68
C ILE A 23 4.35 11.19 -6.83
N LYS A 24 3.20 10.66 -6.38
CA LYS A 24 2.24 11.38 -5.52
C LYS A 24 2.86 11.80 -4.18
N PHE A 25 3.64 10.94 -3.53
CA PHE A 25 4.22 11.22 -2.22
C PHE A 25 5.49 12.08 -2.28
N PHE A 26 6.36 11.87 -3.27
CA PHE A 26 7.69 12.48 -3.28
C PHE A 26 7.94 13.46 -4.44
N GLY A 27 6.96 13.61 -5.34
CA GLY A 27 7.01 14.46 -6.52
C GLY A 27 7.71 13.84 -7.73
N LYS A 28 8.42 12.72 -7.56
CA LYS A 28 8.99 11.93 -8.66
C LYS A 28 9.25 10.48 -8.25
N PHE A 29 9.51 9.63 -9.24
CA PHE A 29 9.97 8.27 -9.01
C PHE A 29 11.50 8.22 -8.99
N PHE A 30 12.10 8.17 -7.79
CA PHE A 30 13.56 8.09 -7.64
C PHE A 30 14.09 6.71 -8.02
N ASN A 31 15.27 6.67 -8.64
CA ASN A 31 16.00 5.44 -8.92
C ASN A 31 16.81 4.99 -7.67
N PRO A 32 16.46 3.87 -7.01
CA PRO A 32 17.22 3.40 -5.85
C PRO A 32 18.63 2.91 -6.18
N CYS A 33 18.90 2.53 -7.43
CA CYS A 33 20.23 2.09 -7.85
C CYS A 33 21.20 3.26 -8.11
N HIS A 34 20.70 4.50 -8.12
CA HIS A 34 21.53 5.70 -8.24
C HIS A 34 21.73 6.32 -6.85
N PRO A 35 22.96 6.35 -6.31
CA PRO A 35 23.20 6.67 -4.89
C PRO A 35 22.73 8.07 -4.49
N VAL A 36 22.89 9.06 -5.38
CA VAL A 36 22.39 10.44 -5.13
C VAL A 36 20.87 10.50 -5.11
N GLU A 37 20.20 9.69 -5.94
CA GLU A 37 18.74 9.67 -5.95
C GLU A 37 18.17 8.91 -4.76
N LEU A 38 18.82 7.81 -4.36
CA LEU A 38 18.46 7.08 -3.15
C LEU A 38 18.54 7.99 -1.93
N ARG A 39 19.64 8.74 -1.77
CA ARG A 39 19.80 9.69 -0.66
C ARG A 39 18.70 10.76 -0.66
N ALA A 40 18.45 11.40 -1.81
CA ALA A 40 17.41 12.40 -1.94
C ALA A 40 16.00 11.86 -1.62
N ALA A 41 15.75 10.59 -1.95
CA ALA A 41 14.49 9.94 -1.61
C ALA A 41 14.38 9.60 -0.11
N ILE A 42 15.46 9.15 0.52
CA ILE A 42 15.52 8.94 1.97
C ILE A 42 15.26 10.27 2.71
N GLU A 43 15.90 11.37 2.28
CA GLU A 43 15.69 12.72 2.82
C GLU A 43 14.23 13.21 2.66
N LYS A 44 13.50 12.68 1.67
CA LYS A 44 12.06 12.92 1.49
C LYS A 44 11.15 11.94 2.25
N GLY A 45 11.70 11.13 3.16
CA GLY A 45 10.91 10.22 4.01
C GLY A 45 10.52 8.90 3.35
N TRP A 46 11.29 8.43 2.36
CA TRP A 46 10.98 7.15 1.68
C TRP A 46 10.99 5.95 2.63
N LEU A 47 11.91 5.93 3.60
CA LEU A 47 12.04 4.83 4.57
C LEU A 47 10.88 4.75 5.56
N ASP A 48 10.15 5.84 5.78
CA ASP A 48 8.95 5.84 6.63
C ASP A 48 7.70 5.55 5.80
N THR A 49 7.55 6.24 4.68
CA THR A 49 6.30 6.26 3.93
C THR A 49 6.02 4.92 3.24
N CYS A 50 7.00 4.33 2.55
CA CYS A 50 6.75 3.12 1.76
C CYS A 50 6.46 1.87 2.63
N PRO A 51 7.18 1.61 3.72
CA PRO A 51 6.83 0.53 4.64
C PRO A 51 5.45 0.73 5.28
N ASN A 52 5.08 1.97 5.62
CA ASN A 52 3.75 2.26 6.17
C ASN A 52 2.61 1.95 5.19
N VAL A 53 2.79 2.25 3.90
CA VAL A 53 1.83 1.88 2.84
C VAL A 53 1.68 0.35 2.73
N ALA A 54 2.80 -0.39 2.80
CA ALA A 54 2.75 -1.85 2.78
C ALA A 54 2.07 -2.42 4.04
N ALA A 55 2.42 -1.90 5.22
CA ALA A 55 1.79 -2.31 6.49
C ALA A 55 0.28 -2.05 6.48
N GLU A 56 -0.16 -0.97 5.82
CA GLU A 56 -1.57 -0.69 5.66
C GLU A 56 -2.29 -1.71 4.77
N ALA A 57 -1.70 -2.08 3.63
CA ALA A 57 -2.25 -3.14 2.78
C ALA A 57 -2.35 -4.48 3.53
N VAL A 58 -1.38 -4.79 4.40
CA VAL A 58 -1.42 -5.97 5.27
C VAL A 58 -2.60 -5.90 6.23
N ARG A 59 -2.81 -4.77 6.92
CA ARG A 59 -3.96 -4.60 7.83
C ARG A 59 -5.29 -4.81 7.10
N MET A 60 -5.47 -4.14 5.94
CA MET A 60 -6.66 -4.33 5.11
C MET A 60 -6.89 -5.80 4.72
N THR A 61 -5.81 -6.52 4.41
CA THR A 61 -5.90 -7.94 4.04
C THR A 61 -6.29 -8.81 5.23
N VAL A 62 -5.74 -8.54 6.41
CA VAL A 62 -6.11 -9.24 7.65
C VAL A 62 -7.58 -9.02 7.97
N ASP A 63 -8.08 -7.79 7.88
CA ASP A 63 -9.49 -7.47 8.12
C ASP A 63 -10.40 -8.27 7.17
N ILE A 64 -10.09 -8.27 5.87
CA ILE A 64 -10.85 -9.04 4.86
C ILE A 64 -10.85 -10.55 5.18
N ILE A 65 -9.72 -11.12 5.60
CA ILE A 65 -9.63 -12.54 5.98
C ILE A 65 -10.51 -12.84 7.18
N LEU A 66 -10.48 -11.98 8.21
CA LEU A 66 -11.26 -12.17 9.42
C LEU A 66 -12.75 -12.04 9.13
N ASP A 67 -13.16 -11.05 8.33
CA ASP A 67 -14.55 -10.86 7.90
C ASP A 67 -15.09 -12.09 7.16
N GLU A 68 -14.29 -12.67 6.24
CA GLU A 68 -14.66 -13.88 5.50
C GLU A 68 -14.80 -15.09 6.43
N LYS A 69 -13.90 -15.25 7.40
CA LYS A 69 -13.97 -16.32 8.40
C LYS A 69 -15.22 -16.19 9.27
N ILE A 70 -15.54 -14.98 9.72
CA ILE A 70 -16.74 -14.70 10.51
C ILE A 70 -17.98 -15.05 9.66
N ARG A 71 -18.08 -14.57 8.42
CA ARG A 71 -19.21 -14.91 7.54
C ARG A 71 -19.37 -16.41 7.33
N THR A 72 -18.26 -17.12 7.11
CA THR A 72 -18.25 -18.57 6.92
C THR A 72 -18.72 -19.32 8.18
N VAL A 73 -18.24 -18.94 9.36
CA VAL A 73 -18.59 -19.61 10.63
C VAL A 73 -20.05 -19.38 11.01
N TRP A 74 -20.57 -18.18 10.76
CA TRP A 74 -21.93 -17.80 11.15
C TRP A 74 -22.97 -18.01 10.03
N GLY A 75 -22.58 -18.59 8.90
CA GLY A 75 -23.48 -18.81 7.76
C GLY A 75 -24.09 -17.52 7.21
N LEU A 76 -23.44 -16.38 7.41
CA LEU A 76 -23.89 -15.08 6.94
C LEU A 76 -23.50 -14.95 5.47
N SER A 77 -24.46 -15.25 4.59
CA SER A 77 -24.36 -15.06 3.13
C SER A 77 -24.53 -13.59 2.76
#